data_AF-A0A3E2MWG4-F1
#
_entry.id   AF-A0A3E2MWG4-F1
#
_cell.length_a   1.000
_cell.length_b   1.000
_cell.length_c   1.000
_cell.angle_alpha   90.00
_cell.angle_beta   90.00
_cell.angle_gamma   90.00
#
_symmetry.space_group_name_H-M   'P 1'
#
loop_
_entity.id
_entity.type
_entity.pdbx_description
1 polymer ?
#
loop_
_entity_poly.entity_id
_entity_poly.type
_entity_poly.pdbx_seq_one_letter_code
_entity_poly.pdbx_strand_id
1 'polypeptide(L)'
;MELTDAAGTPVASGRTDDDGRIKSLGAALAAGIYRLRFDTGEYFAVSGTAGFYPEVVIAFDLTDVDAHYHVPLLLSPYAYSTYRGS
;
A
#
# COMPACT_ATOMS: atom_id res chain seq x y z
N MET A 1 -1.33 4.77 -5.21
CA MET A 1 -0.65 3.64 -4.54
C MET A 1 0.48 3.14 -5.43
N GLU A 2 1.65 2.95 -4.84
CA GLU A 2 2.87 2.55 -5.55
C GLU A 2 3.59 1.44 -4.77
N LEU A 3 4.07 0.43 -5.48
CA LEU A 3 4.92 -0.64 -4.97
C LEU A 3 6.34 -0.44 -5.49
N THR A 4 7.31 -0.45 -4.59
CA THR A 4 8.74 -0.37 -4.91
C THR A 4 9.50 -1.53 -4.29
N ASP A 5 10.63 -1.88 -4.88
CA ASP A 5 11.57 -2.85 -4.30
C ASP A 5 12.41 -2.24 -3.16
N ALA A 6 13.34 -3.04 -2.63
CA ALA A 6 14.24 -2.62 -1.56
C ALA A 6 15.11 -1.40 -1.92
N ALA A 7 15.46 -1.23 -3.20
CA ALA A 7 16.25 -0.12 -3.72
C ALA A 7 15.41 1.13 -4.04
N GLY A 8 14.08 1.04 -3.93
CA GLY A 8 13.16 2.12 -4.28
C GLY A 8 12.81 2.16 -5.77
N THR A 9 13.15 1.11 -6.53
CA THR A 9 12.75 1.00 -7.94
C THR A 9 11.25 0.77 -8.00
N PRO A 10 10.49 1.54 -8.80
CA PRO A 10 9.08 1.28 -9.02
C PRO A 10 8.85 -0.09 -9.67
N VAL A 11 7.96 -0.88 -9.07
CA VAL A 11 7.58 -2.22 -9.54
C VAL A 11 6.17 -2.20 -10.12
N ALA A 12 5.24 -1.52 -9.45
CA ALA A 12 3.86 -1.40 -9.88
C ALA A 12 3.18 -0.18 -9.27
N SER A 13 2.08 0.26 -9.87
CA SER A 13 1.23 1.33 -9.34
C SER A 13 -0.24 1.07 -9.64
N GLY A 14 -1.12 1.59 -8.81
CA GLY A 14 -2.56 1.47 -9.02
C GLY A 14 -3.38 2.47 -8.20
N ARG A 15 -4.67 2.55 -8.53
CA ARG A 15 -5.68 3.31 -7.80
C ARG A 15 -6.72 2.33 -7.26
N THR A 16 -7.16 2.53 -6.02
CA THR A 16 -8.22 1.72 -5.43
C THR A 16 -9.53 1.90 -6.20
N ASP A 17 -10.29 0.82 -6.29
CA ASP A 17 -11.67 0.84 -6.78
C ASP A 17 -12.61 1.52 -5.76
N ASP A 18 -13.91 1.54 -6.09
CA ASP A 18 -14.96 2.15 -5.25
C ASP A 18 -15.13 1.43 -3.89
N ASP A 19 -14.64 0.18 -3.77
CA ASP A 19 -14.60 -0.59 -2.53
C ASP A 19 -13.30 -0.37 -1.74
N GLY A 20 -12.41 0.51 -2.20
CA GLY A 20 -11.13 0.79 -1.55
C GLY A 20 -10.06 -0.29 -1.80
N ARG A 21 -10.18 -1.11 -2.85
CA ARG A 21 -9.30 -2.26 -3.10
C ARG A 21 -8.49 -2.13 -4.39
N ILE A 22 -7.33 -2.78 -4.40
CA ILE A 22 -6.63 -3.17 -5.63
C ILE A 22 -6.47 -4.69 -5.56
N LYS A 23 -7.22 -5.42 -6.38
CA LYS A 23 -7.28 -6.90 -6.32
C LYS A 23 -5.97 -7.56 -6.74
N SER A 24 -5.22 -6.94 -7.64
CA SER A 24 -3.92 -7.40 -8.11
C SER A 24 -3.04 -6.19 -8.38
N LEU A 25 -1.92 -6.10 -7.66
CA LEU A 25 -0.92 -5.06 -7.83
C LEU A 25 0.44 -5.73 -8.10
N GLY A 26 1.00 -5.48 -9.28
CA GLY A 26 2.24 -6.09 -9.71
C GLY A 26 2.05 -7.47 -10.33
N ALA A 27 3.06 -7.89 -11.10
CA ALA A 27 3.17 -9.24 -11.65
C ALA A 27 3.83 -10.18 -10.62
N ALA A 28 4.26 -11.37 -11.06
CA ALA A 28 5.02 -12.30 -10.22
C ALA A 28 6.25 -11.62 -9.60
N LEU A 29 6.20 -11.37 -8.29
CA LEU A 29 7.27 -10.75 -7.52
C LEU A 29 8.28 -11.80 -7.08
N ALA A 30 9.57 -11.47 -7.15
CA ALA A 30 10.60 -12.29 -6.53
C ALA A 30 10.56 -12.12 -5.01
N ALA A 31 11.06 -13.11 -4.26
CA ALA A 31 11.24 -12.98 -2.83
C ALA A 31 12.15 -11.79 -2.49
N GLY A 32 11.81 -11.04 -1.44
CA GLY A 32 12.56 -9.88 -1.00
C GLY A 32 11.71 -8.83 -0.30
N ILE A 33 12.35 -7.70 0.01
CA ILE A 33 11.70 -6.58 0.70
C ILE A 33 11.05 -5.66 -0.33
N TYR A 34 9.79 -5.32 -0.06
CA TYR A 34 9.03 -4.34 -0.84
C TYR A 34 8.47 -3.25 0.06
N ARG A 35 8.11 -2.12 -0.56
CA ARG A 35 7.42 -1.01 0.10
C ARG A 35 6.17 -0.65 -0.68
N LEU A 36 5.04 -0.64 0.02
CA LEU A 36 3.76 -0.19 -0.50
C LEU A 36 3.44 1.19 0.05
N ARG A 37 3.35 2.18 -0.84
CA ARG A 37 3.04 3.58 -0.53
C ARG A 37 1.59 3.88 -0.85
N PHE A 38 0.89 4.42 0.15
CA PHE A 38 -0.48 4.93 0.05
C PHE A 38 -0.47 6.45 0.10
N ASP A 39 -1.13 7.07 -0.88
CA ASP A 39 -1.21 8.54 -1.06
C ASP A 39 -2.29 9.15 -0.14
N THR A 40 -2.16 8.97 1.17
CA THR A 40 -3.18 9.33 2.16
C THR A 40 -3.43 10.84 2.27
N GLY A 41 -2.41 11.66 2.04
CA GLY A 41 -2.55 13.12 2.02
C GLY A 41 -3.45 13.59 0.88
N GLU A 42 -3.25 13.06 -0.33
CA GLU A 42 -4.11 13.34 -1.49
C GLU A 42 -5.55 12.87 -1.25
N TYR A 43 -5.70 11.66 -0.70
CA TYR A 43 -7.01 11.10 -0.33
C TYR A 43 -7.81 12.02 0.60
N PHE A 44 -7.17 12.54 1.65
CA PHE A 44 -7.81 13.46 2.59
C PHE A 44 -8.05 14.85 2.00
N ALA A 45 -7.13 15.35 1.16
CA ALA A 45 -7.29 16.63 0.48
C ALA A 45 -8.52 16.65 -0.44
N VAL A 46 -8.75 15.58 -1.20
CA VAL A 46 -9.92 15.45 -2.10
C VAL A 46 -11.24 15.41 -1.30
N SER A 47 -11.23 14.84 -0.10
CA SER A 47 -12.41 14.79 0.78
C SER A 47 -12.59 16.01 1.68
N GLY A 48 -11.72 17.03 1.55
CA GLY A 48 -11.78 18.25 2.38
C GLY A 48 -11.49 17.99 3.87
N THR A 49 -10.88 16.86 4.20
CA THR A 49 -10.55 16.48 5.58
C THR A 49 -9.08 16.80 5.85
N ALA A 50 -8.77 17.39 7.00
CA ALA A 50 -7.37 17.55 7.42
C ALA A 50 -6.82 16.21 7.90
N GLY A 51 -5.85 15.65 7.16
CA GLY A 51 -5.12 14.44 7.55
C GLY A 51 -3.72 14.77 8.09
N PHE A 52 -3.24 13.98 9.04
CA PHE A 52 -1.91 14.13 9.63
C PHE A 52 -0.79 13.51 8.78
N TYR A 53 -1.12 12.44 8.05
CA TYR A 53 -0.14 11.67 7.28
C TYR A 53 -0.15 12.10 5.81
N PRO A 54 0.94 12.71 5.29
CA PRO A 54 1.03 13.05 3.87
C PRO A 54 1.04 11.81 2.98
N GLU A 55 1.61 10.71 3.49
CA GLU A 55 1.58 9.38 2.91
C GLU A 55 1.76 8.34 4.01
N VAL A 56 1.44 7.08 3.70
CA VAL A 56 1.76 5.92 4.55
C VAL A 56 2.55 4.92 3.74
N VAL A 57 3.72 4.51 4.23
CA VAL A 57 4.57 3.50 3.57
C VAL A 57 4.67 2.27 4.45
N ILE A 58 4.22 1.13 3.93
CA ILE A 58 4.31 -0.17 4.60
C ILE A 58 5.42 -0.98 3.93
N ALA A 59 6.51 -1.22 4.68
CA ALA A 59 7.57 -2.12 4.26
C ALA A 59 7.26 -3.54 4.74
N PHE A 60 7.42 -4.54 3.87
CA PHE A 60 7.16 -5.94 4.20
C PHE A 60 8.12 -6.88 3.46
N ASP A 61 8.28 -8.07 4.01
CA ASP A 61 9.09 -9.15 3.44
C ASP A 61 8.18 -10.15 2.70
N LEU A 62 8.49 -10.37 1.43
CA LEU A 62 7.87 -11.38 0.59
C LEU A 62 8.81 -12.58 0.55
N THR A 63 8.46 -13.63 1.27
CA THR A 63 9.26 -14.85 1.40
C THR A 63 8.73 -16.00 0.55
N ASP A 64 7.42 -16.03 0.32
CA ASP A 64 6.73 -17.06 -0.47
C ASP A 64 6.14 -16.41 -1.73
N VAL A 65 6.68 -16.75 -2.89
CA VAL A 65 6.27 -16.13 -4.17
C VAL A 65 4.91 -16.61 -4.67
N ASP A 66 4.43 -17.75 -4.17
CA ASP A 66 3.16 -18.34 -4.58
C ASP A 66 2.02 -17.97 -3.62
N ALA A 67 2.33 -17.38 -2.46
CA ALA A 67 1.34 -16.95 -1.49
C ALA A 67 0.64 -15.64 -1.90
N HIS A 68 -0.63 -15.51 -1.49
CA HIS A 68 -1.34 -14.25 -1.59
C HIS A 68 -0.92 -13.30 -0.45
N TYR A 69 -0.51 -12.09 -0.79
CA TYR A 69 -0.17 -11.04 0.18
C TYR A 69 -1.25 -9.97 0.19
N HIS A 70 -2.07 -9.98 1.24
CA HIS A 70 -3.04 -8.93 1.50
C HIS A 70 -2.49 -7.98 2.56
N VAL A 71 -2.31 -6.69 2.21
CA VAL A 71 -1.76 -5.66 3.09
C VAL A 71 -2.77 -4.50 3.23
N PRO A 72 -3.71 -4.58 4.18
CA PRO A 72 -4.72 -3.54 4.37
C PRO A 72 -4.16 -2.30 5.03
N LEU A 73 -4.81 -1.15 4.78
CA LEU A 73 -4.63 0.07 5.55
C LEU A 73 -5.97 0.50 6.13
N LEU A 74 -6.10 0.44 7.46
CA LEU A 74 -7.22 1.03 8.19
C LEU A 74 -6.82 2.46 8.55
N LEU A 75 -7.50 3.44 7.95
CA LEU A 75 -7.08 4.83 7.98
C LEU A 75 -8.12 5.72 8.66
N SER A 76 -7.65 6.54 9.59
CA SER A 76 -8.34 7.72 10.11
C SER A 76 -7.43 8.94 9.95
N PRO A 77 -7.94 10.18 10.10
CA PRO A 77 -7.13 11.36 9.86
C PRO A 77 -5.87 11.48 10.74
N TYR A 78 -5.85 10.87 11.92
CA TYR A 78 -4.76 10.98 12.91
C TYR A 78 -4.28 9.65 13.50
N ALA A 79 -4.73 8.52 12.94
CA ALA A 79 -4.25 7.19 13.28
C ALA A 79 -4.42 6.25 12.09
N TYR A 80 -3.54 5.27 11.96
CA TYR A 80 -3.74 4.16 11.04
C TYR A 80 -3.28 2.85 11.68
N SER A 81 -3.77 1.74 11.13
CA SER A 81 -3.22 0.42 11.40
C SER A 81 -3.10 -0.38 10.10
N THR A 82 -2.17 -1.33 10.11
CA THR A 82 -1.94 -2.26 9.00
C THR A 82 -1.56 -3.62 9.58
N TYR A 83 -1.65 -4.66 8.76
CA TYR A 83 -1.31 -6.04 9.12
C TYR A 83 -1.17 -6.88 7.85
N ARG A 84 -0.66 -8.11 7.98
CA ARG A 84 -0.73 -9.13 6.93
C ARG A 84 -2.06 -9.86 7.05
N GLY A 85 -2.94 -9.67 6.08
CA GLY A 85 -4.20 -10.42 5.95
C GLY A 85 -3.97 -11.83 5.40
N SER A 86 -4.99 -12.69 5.59
CA SER A 86 -5.10 -13.99 4.93
C SER A 86 -5.56 -13.86 3.48
#